data_AF-A0A2I4B9L9-F1
#
_entry.id   AF-A0A2I4B9L9-F1
#
_cell.length_a   1.000
_cell.length_b   1.000
_cell.length_c   1.000
_cell.angle_alpha   90.00
_cell.angle_beta   90.00
_cell.angle_gamma   90.00
#
_symmetry.space_group_name_H-M   'P 1'
#
loop_
_entity.id
_entity.type
_entity.pdbx_description
1 polymer ?
#
loop_
_entity_poly.entity_id
_entity_poly.type
_entity_poly.pdbx_seq_one_letter_code
_entity_poly.pdbx_strand_id
1 'polypeptide(L)'
;MVDQRLKDTSPHGEMMEVRVDLHSEELDSTLEDVRPLIHDRDPKRVNSNLKVLFEDVIAEPPSVRSFDKVWLWSHALFEVSRLWCYRFISLLLAVPVSLAAGLLFATLSCLHIWLIMPCMQLLLINMRWIQTVWASILNVFISPFCSSFGKCCGQIIIHLATNKTR
;
A
#
# COMPACT_ATOMS: atom_id res chain seq x y z
N MET A 1 52.71 50.98 62.59
CA MET A 1 52.10 50.37 63.78
C MET A 1 50.62 50.21 63.51
N VAL A 2 50.17 48.96 63.46
CA VAL A 2 48.77 48.48 63.50
C VAL A 2 47.88 48.79 62.27
N ASP A 3 48.17 48.11 61.16
CA ASP A 3 47.13 47.65 60.24
C ASP A 3 47.01 46.13 60.39
N GLN A 4 46.08 45.69 61.24
CA GLN A 4 45.68 44.29 61.40
C GLN A 4 44.36 44.22 62.18
N ARG A 5 43.25 43.89 61.51
CA ARG A 5 42.37 42.74 61.84
C ARG A 5 40.97 42.88 61.23
N LEU A 6 40.57 41.76 60.60
CA LEU A 6 39.24 41.31 60.17
C LEU A 6 38.94 41.57 58.68
N LYS A 7 39.00 40.58 57.79
CA LYS A 7 39.04 39.12 58.01
C LYS A 7 39.59 38.43 56.76
N ASP A 8 40.66 37.69 57.00
CA ASP A 8 41.35 36.78 56.10
C ASP A 8 40.46 35.58 55.74
N THR A 9 40.94 34.80 54.77
CA THR A 9 40.53 33.44 54.37
C THR A 9 39.81 33.37 53.03
N SER A 10 40.60 33.49 51.96
CA SER A 10 40.42 32.63 50.80
C SER A 10 40.98 31.24 51.14
N PRO A 11 40.18 30.18 50.98
CA PRO A 11 40.67 28.92 50.47
C PRO A 11 40.09 28.72 49.09
N HIS A 12 41.00 28.57 48.13
CA HIS A 12 41.03 27.46 47.18
C HIS A 12 39.68 26.92 46.70
N GLY A 13 39.51 27.03 45.39
CA GLY A 13 38.44 26.39 44.65
C GLY A 13 38.25 24.93 45.04
N GLU A 14 37.05 24.65 45.50
CA GLU A 14 36.35 23.40 45.25
C GLU A 14 34.95 23.78 44.79
N MET A 15 34.80 24.00 43.49
CA MET A 15 33.49 23.84 42.88
C MET A 15 33.15 22.37 43.05
N MET A 16 32.21 22.09 43.94
CA MET A 16 31.61 20.77 44.12
C MET A 16 30.95 20.40 42.79
N GLU A 17 31.73 19.75 41.92
CA GLU A 17 31.24 19.02 40.77
C GLU A 17 30.36 17.91 41.34
N VAL A 18 29.05 18.11 41.23
CA VAL A 18 28.11 17.02 41.41
C VAL A 18 28.40 16.03 40.29
N ARG A 19 29.27 15.05 40.56
CA ARG A 19 29.42 13.85 39.74
C ARG A 19 28.08 13.13 39.76
N VAL A 20 27.28 13.39 38.74
CA VAL A 20 26.33 12.40 38.27
C VAL A 20 27.19 11.44 37.47
N ASP A 21 27.61 10.35 38.11
CA ASP A 21 28.36 9.27 37.46
C ASP A 21 27.61 8.85 36.19
N LEU A 22 28.23 9.20 35.07
CA LEU A 22 27.83 8.84 33.73
C LEU A 22 28.11 7.34 33.60
N HIS A 23 27.17 6.51 34.01
CA HIS A 23 27.12 5.12 33.57
C HIS A 23 26.61 5.10 32.12
N SER A 24 27.47 5.58 31.21
CA SER A 24 27.16 5.83 29.80
C SER A 24 27.54 4.67 28.87
N GLU A 25 27.97 3.54 29.42
CA GLU A 25 28.51 2.42 28.61
C GLU A 25 27.56 1.22 28.43
N GLU A 26 26.38 1.17 29.08
CA GLU A 26 25.41 0.07 28.90
C GLU A 26 24.14 0.43 28.10
N LEU A 27 23.91 1.71 27.79
CA LEU A 27 22.69 2.19 27.11
C LEU A 27 22.89 2.52 25.61
N ASP A 28 23.93 1.97 24.98
CA ASP A 28 24.19 2.15 23.53
C ASP A 28 23.82 0.89 22.72
N SER A 29 23.80 -0.29 23.34
CA SER A 29 23.56 -1.56 22.64
C SER A 29 22.07 -1.91 22.47
N THR A 30 21.18 -1.29 23.25
CA THR A 30 19.74 -1.62 23.26
C THR A 30 18.84 -0.58 22.56
N LEU A 31 19.37 0.58 22.18
CA LEU A 31 18.60 1.60 21.44
C LEU A 31 18.77 1.58 19.92
N GLU A 32 19.69 0.77 19.39
CA GLU A 32 19.83 0.56 17.94
C GLU A 32 18.70 -0.30 17.36
N ASP A 33 17.98 -1.08 18.17
CA ASP A 33 16.98 -2.08 17.70
C ASP A 33 15.55 -1.52 17.52
N VAL A 34 15.28 -0.28 17.93
CA VAL A 34 13.93 0.33 17.81
C VAL A 34 13.93 1.65 17.00
N ARG A 35 14.97 1.91 16.21
CA ARG A 35 14.82 2.88 15.13
C ARG A 35 13.97 2.20 14.06
N PRO A 36 12.77 2.71 13.71
CA PRO A 36 12.06 2.18 12.56
C PRO A 36 13.04 2.26 11.40
N LEU A 37 13.30 1.13 10.76
CA LEU A 37 14.23 1.00 9.64
C LEU A 37 13.75 1.96 8.55
N ILE A 38 14.14 3.24 8.62
CA ILE A 38 13.85 4.23 7.59
C ILE A 38 14.69 3.78 6.42
N HIS A 39 14.12 2.90 5.61
CA HIS A 39 14.73 2.45 4.38
C HIS A 39 15.10 3.70 3.60
N ASP A 40 16.40 3.89 3.36
CA ASP A 40 16.87 5.01 2.57
C ASP A 40 16.21 4.92 1.20
N ARG A 41 15.24 5.82 0.95
CA ARG A 41 14.43 5.81 -0.26
C ARG A 41 15.22 6.24 -1.49
N ASP A 42 16.49 6.64 -1.31
CA ASP A 42 17.39 7.02 -2.39
C ASP A 42 18.84 6.58 -2.10
N PRO A 43 19.14 5.27 -2.19
CA PRO A 43 20.47 4.73 -1.88
C PRO A 43 21.56 5.22 -2.85
N LYS A 44 21.17 5.70 -4.04
CA LYS A 44 22.08 6.23 -5.05
C LYS A 44 22.19 7.77 -5.01
N ARG A 45 21.49 8.43 -4.08
CA ARG A 45 21.45 9.91 -3.90
C ARG A 45 21.18 10.67 -5.20
N VAL A 46 20.42 10.08 -6.12
CA VAL A 46 20.14 10.66 -7.44
C VAL A 46 19.21 11.86 -7.31
N ASN A 47 18.42 11.89 -6.24
CA ASN A 47 17.41 12.91 -5.94
C ASN A 47 17.90 13.95 -4.94
N SER A 48 19.22 14.19 -4.87
CA SER A 48 19.80 15.20 -3.98
C SER A 48 19.15 16.57 -4.14
N ASN A 49 18.83 16.96 -5.38
CA ASN A 49 18.17 18.23 -5.73
C ASN A 49 16.69 18.34 -5.29
N LEU A 50 16.04 17.22 -4.92
CA LEU A 50 14.66 17.21 -4.44
C LEU A 50 14.57 17.36 -2.91
N LYS A 51 15.72 17.35 -2.22
CA LYS A 51 15.82 17.63 -0.78
C LYS A 51 15.87 19.14 -0.58
N VAL A 52 14.69 19.76 -0.60
CA VAL A 52 14.55 21.19 -0.30
C VAL A 52 14.65 21.38 1.21
N LEU A 53 15.76 21.96 1.68
CA LEU A 53 15.92 22.38 3.07
C LEU A 53 15.25 23.74 3.29
N PHE A 54 14.89 24.05 4.54
CA PHE A 54 14.34 25.36 4.90
C PHE A 54 15.27 26.52 4.48
N GLU A 55 16.57 26.30 4.60
CA GLU A 55 17.63 27.24 4.21
C GLU A 55 17.63 27.52 2.70
N ASP A 56 17.32 26.51 1.87
CA ASP A 56 17.22 26.67 0.41
C ASP A 56 15.94 27.44 -0.02
N VAL A 57 14.87 27.37 0.78
CA VAL A 57 13.62 28.11 0.51
C VAL A 57 13.75 29.60 0.85
N ILE A 58 14.54 29.93 1.88
CA ILE A 58 14.72 31.31 2.36
C ILE A 58 15.95 31.99 1.72
N ALA A 59 16.94 31.21 1.27
CA ALA A 59 18.16 31.67 0.58
C ALA A 59 19.01 32.71 1.34
N GLU A 60 18.87 32.82 2.66
CA GLU A 60 19.64 33.77 3.47
C GLU A 60 21.03 33.24 3.86
N PRO A 61 22.10 34.03 3.68
CA PRO A 61 23.43 33.68 4.17
C PRO A 61 23.51 33.78 5.71
N PRO A 62 24.31 32.92 6.37
CA PRO A 62 24.33 32.77 7.84
C PRO A 62 24.82 33.99 8.62
N SER A 63 25.27 35.05 7.95
CA SER A 63 25.90 36.24 8.54
C SER A 63 24.93 37.36 8.96
N VAL A 64 23.63 37.26 8.65
CA VAL A 64 22.62 38.31 8.92
C VAL A 64 21.50 37.87 9.89
N ARG A 65 21.69 36.76 10.63
CA ARG A 65 20.68 36.25 11.56
C ARG A 65 20.62 37.09 12.83
N SER A 66 19.73 38.09 12.87
CA SER A 66 19.61 38.99 14.04
C SER A 66 18.70 38.47 15.17
N PHE A 67 18.08 37.29 15.07
CA PHE A 67 17.24 36.70 16.14
C PHE A 67 17.20 35.16 16.12
N ASP A 68 18.04 34.51 16.92
CA ASP A 68 18.17 33.04 16.99
C ASP A 68 16.87 32.30 17.31
N LYS A 69 16.00 32.90 18.13
CA LYS A 69 14.75 32.30 18.58
C LYS A 69 13.72 32.20 17.45
N VAL A 70 13.55 33.27 16.66
CA VAL A 70 12.58 33.29 15.54
C VAL A 70 13.00 32.32 14.46
N TRP A 71 14.31 32.19 14.22
CA TRP A 71 14.84 31.22 13.28
C TRP A 71 14.53 29.77 13.69
N LEU A 72 14.81 29.43 14.95
CA LEU A 72 14.54 28.08 15.47
C LEU A 72 13.04 27.73 15.38
N TRP A 73 12.18 28.67 15.74
CA TRP A 73 10.73 28.49 15.62
C TRP A 73 10.26 28.37 14.18
N SER A 74 10.83 29.13 13.25
CA SER A 74 10.49 29.05 11.82
C SER A 74 10.90 27.71 11.21
N HIS A 75 12.09 27.23 11.56
CA HIS A 75 12.58 25.90 11.16
C HIS A 75 11.67 24.78 11.68
N ALA A 76 11.36 24.82 12.98
CA ALA A 76 10.47 23.82 13.60
C ALA A 76 9.06 23.87 13.01
N LEU A 77 8.49 25.06 12.81
CA LEU A 77 7.16 25.23 12.23
C LEU A 77 7.11 24.74 10.77
N PHE A 78 8.16 24.96 9.99
CA PHE A 78 8.26 24.49 8.61
C PHE A 78 8.27 22.96 8.52
N GLU A 79 9.07 22.28 9.36
CA GLU A 79 9.12 20.82 9.39
C GLU A 79 7.79 20.19 9.79
N VAL A 80 7.15 20.75 10.83
CA VAL A 80 5.82 20.30 11.29
C VAL A 80 4.76 20.57 10.23
N SER A 81 4.77 21.75 9.62
CA SER A 81 3.84 22.13 8.55
C SER A 81 3.93 21.19 7.36
N ARG A 82 5.14 20.82 6.92
CA ARG A 82 5.34 19.87 5.81
C ARG A 82 4.68 18.51 6.09
N LEU A 83 4.84 17.99 7.31
CA LEU A 83 4.24 16.70 7.70
C LEU A 83 2.71 16.78 7.78
N TRP A 84 2.18 17.83 8.40
CA TRP A 84 0.74 18.02 8.53
C TRP A 84 0.07 18.31 7.20
N CYS A 85 0.69 19.11 6.33
CA CYS A 85 0.20 19.40 4.99
C CYS A 85 0.06 18.11 4.17
N TYR A 86 1.06 17.21 4.19
CA TYR A 86 0.96 15.90 3.55
C TYR A 86 -0.22 15.08 4.08
N ARG A 87 -0.41 15.04 5.41
CA ARG A 87 -1.51 14.31 6.05
C ARG A 87 -2.87 14.91 5.71
N PHE A 88 -3.01 16.23 5.73
CA PHE A 88 -4.25 16.92 5.38
C PHE A 88 -4.61 16.74 3.92
N ILE A 89 -3.66 16.90 2.99
CA ILE A 89 -3.88 16.67 1.56
C ILE A 89 -4.30 15.21 1.32
N SER A 90 -3.58 14.26 1.93
CA SER A 90 -3.90 12.84 1.80
C SER A 90 -5.29 12.52 2.32
N LEU A 91 -5.68 13.07 3.47
CA LEU A 91 -7.01 12.88 4.04
C LEU A 91 -8.09 13.54 3.18
N LEU A 92 -7.85 14.78 2.74
CA LEU A 92 -8.77 15.55 1.91
C LEU A 92 -9.01 14.90 0.54
N LEU A 93 -8.04 14.18 -0.01
CA LEU A 93 -8.23 13.37 -1.22
C LEU A 93 -8.87 12.01 -0.93
N ALA A 94 -8.49 11.37 0.19
CA ALA A 94 -9.01 10.05 0.55
C ALA A 94 -10.52 10.08 0.83
N VAL A 95 -11.01 11.10 1.52
CA VAL A 95 -12.44 11.24 1.87
C VAL A 95 -13.34 11.30 0.62
N PRO A 96 -13.16 12.22 -0.35
CA PRO A 96 -14.01 12.29 -1.54
C PRO A 96 -13.85 11.05 -2.43
N VAL A 97 -12.64 10.48 -2.54
CA VAL A 97 -12.43 9.23 -3.29
C VAL A 97 -13.20 8.08 -2.63
N SER A 98 -13.16 7.96 -1.31
CA SER A 98 -13.91 6.95 -0.56
C SER A 98 -15.42 7.14 -0.71
N LEU A 99 -15.91 8.39 -0.68
CA LEU A 99 -17.33 8.69 -0.89
C LEU A 99 -17.77 8.34 -2.32
N ALA A 100 -16.96 8.70 -3.33
CA ALA A 100 -17.22 8.36 -4.72
C ALA A 100 -17.24 6.84 -4.92
N ALA A 101 -16.26 6.11 -4.37
CA ALA A 101 -16.22 4.65 -4.43
C ALA A 101 -17.43 4.00 -3.73
N GLY A 102 -17.83 4.52 -2.56
CA GLY A 102 -19.01 4.05 -1.84
C GLY A 102 -20.31 4.28 -2.62
N LEU A 103 -20.47 5.45 -3.24
CA LEU A 103 -21.63 5.77 -4.07
C LEU A 103 -21.66 4.91 -5.35
N LEU A 104 -20.51 4.69 -5.99
CA LEU A 104 -20.37 3.76 -7.11
C LEU A 104 -20.78 2.34 -6.69
N PHE A 105 -20.28 1.85 -5.55
CA PHE A 105 -20.65 0.53 -5.07
C PHE A 105 -22.14 0.40 -4.72
N ALA A 106 -22.73 1.44 -4.13
CA ALA A 106 -24.16 1.47 -3.81
C ALA A 106 -25.02 1.44 -5.09
N THR A 107 -24.68 2.26 -6.09
CA THR A 107 -25.38 2.29 -7.38
C THR A 107 -25.22 0.98 -8.15
N LEU A 108 -24.01 0.41 -8.18
CA LEU A 108 -23.74 -0.90 -8.77
C LEU A 108 -24.51 -2.02 -8.06
N SER A 109 -24.61 -1.98 -6.74
CA SER A 109 -25.37 -2.96 -5.95
C SER A 109 -26.87 -2.85 -6.21
N CYS A 110 -27.40 -1.62 -6.29
CA CYS A 110 -28.77 -1.37 -6.70
C CYS A 110 -29.03 -1.88 -8.13
N LEU A 111 -28.13 -1.56 -9.08
CA LEU A 111 -28.23 -2.05 -10.45
C LEU A 111 -28.11 -3.57 -10.51
N HIS A 112 -27.27 -4.20 -9.69
CA HIS A 112 -27.13 -5.65 -9.65
C HIS A 112 -28.44 -6.32 -9.22
N ILE A 113 -29.07 -5.85 -8.14
CA ILE A 113 -30.33 -6.46 -7.69
C ILE A 113 -31.46 -6.21 -8.68
N TRP A 114 -31.55 -5.01 -9.26
CA TRP A 114 -32.67 -4.62 -10.12
C TRP A 114 -32.49 -5.01 -11.59
N LEU A 115 -31.28 -5.03 -12.12
CA LEU A 115 -30.98 -5.33 -13.53
C LEU A 115 -30.29 -6.68 -13.70
N ILE A 116 -29.30 -7.03 -12.88
CA ILE A 116 -28.58 -8.31 -13.08
C ILE A 116 -29.49 -9.49 -12.75
N MET A 117 -30.31 -9.42 -11.71
CA MET A 117 -31.23 -10.51 -11.38
C MET A 117 -32.24 -10.82 -12.52
N PRO A 118 -32.98 -9.84 -13.09
CA PRO A 118 -33.82 -10.11 -14.25
C PRO A 118 -33.03 -10.39 -15.53
N CYS A 119 -31.86 -9.78 -15.72
CA CYS A 119 -31.01 -10.06 -16.89
C CYS A 119 -30.54 -11.52 -16.89
N MET A 120 -30.11 -12.05 -15.74
CA MET A 120 -29.74 -13.46 -15.60
C MET A 120 -30.92 -14.40 -15.89
N GLN A 121 -32.13 -14.06 -15.41
CA GLN A 121 -33.33 -14.81 -15.73
C GLN A 121 -33.66 -14.76 -17.24
N LEU A 122 -33.52 -13.58 -17.86
CA LEU A 122 -33.74 -13.37 -19.29
C LEU A 122 -32.71 -14.12 -20.16
N LEU A 123 -31.45 -14.15 -19.72
CA LEU A 123 -30.39 -14.91 -20.37
C LEU A 123 -30.63 -16.41 -20.24
N LEU A 124 -31.10 -16.91 -19.09
CA LEU A 124 -31.43 -18.32 -18.90
C LEU A 124 -32.61 -18.77 -19.77
N ILE A 125 -33.68 -17.97 -19.87
CA ILE A 125 -34.81 -18.29 -20.77
C ILE A 125 -34.36 -18.26 -22.24
N ASN A 126 -33.54 -17.28 -22.64
CA ASN A 126 -33.01 -17.20 -23.99
C ASN A 126 -32.06 -18.37 -24.31
N MET A 127 -31.17 -18.72 -23.37
CA MET A 127 -30.31 -19.90 -23.47
C MET A 127 -31.10 -21.20 -23.57
N ARG A 128 -32.23 -21.33 -22.87
CA ARG A 128 -33.08 -22.51 -23.02
C ARG A 128 -33.67 -22.58 -24.43
N TRP A 129 -34.06 -21.44 -25.01
CA TRP A 129 -34.54 -21.38 -26.38
C TRP A 129 -33.44 -21.69 -27.40
N ILE A 130 -32.24 -21.12 -27.22
CA ILE A 130 -31.07 -21.40 -28.07
C ILE A 130 -30.69 -22.87 -27.98
N GLN A 131 -30.76 -23.49 -26.79
CA GLN A 131 -30.46 -24.90 -26.59
C GLN A 131 -31.44 -25.78 -27.36
N THR A 132 -32.74 -25.46 -27.38
CA THR A 132 -33.73 -26.20 -28.16
C THR A 132 -33.49 -26.08 -29.65
N VAL A 133 -33.23 -24.86 -30.15
CA VAL A 133 -32.90 -24.63 -31.57
C VAL A 133 -31.62 -25.37 -31.95
N TRP A 134 -30.58 -25.26 -31.11
CA TRP A 134 -29.31 -25.95 -31.31
C TRP A 134 -29.47 -27.46 -31.31
N ALA A 135 -30.23 -28.02 -30.36
CA ALA A 135 -30.54 -29.45 -30.33
C ALA A 135 -31.33 -29.90 -31.57
N SER A 136 -32.25 -29.07 -32.08
CA SER A 136 -33.00 -29.35 -33.30
C SER A 136 -32.07 -29.38 -34.52
N ILE A 137 -31.19 -28.38 -34.66
CA ILE A 137 -30.16 -28.33 -35.71
C ILE A 137 -29.27 -29.58 -35.62
N LEU A 138 -28.72 -29.87 -34.43
CA LEU A 138 -27.89 -31.05 -34.23
C LEU A 138 -28.65 -32.33 -34.56
N ASN A 139 -29.92 -32.46 -34.20
CA ASN A 139 -30.71 -33.64 -34.55
C ASN A 139 -30.88 -33.77 -36.08
N VAL A 140 -31.14 -32.68 -36.81
CA VAL A 140 -31.26 -32.71 -38.27
C VAL A 140 -29.95 -33.05 -38.96
N PHE A 141 -28.80 -32.62 -38.44
CA PHE A 141 -27.49 -32.89 -39.07
C PHE A 141 -26.85 -34.20 -38.58
N ILE A 142 -26.81 -34.42 -37.27
CA ILE A 142 -26.16 -35.59 -36.67
C ILE A 142 -27.03 -36.84 -36.76
N SER A 143 -28.36 -36.78 -36.71
CA SER A 143 -29.20 -37.98 -36.85
C SER A 143 -28.97 -38.71 -38.19
N PRO A 144 -29.02 -38.05 -39.37
CA PRO A 144 -28.72 -38.73 -40.62
C PRO A 144 -27.25 -39.13 -40.74
N PHE A 145 -26.32 -38.31 -40.25
CA PHE A 145 -24.89 -38.65 -40.29
C PHE A 145 -24.59 -39.90 -39.44
N CYS A 146 -25.03 -39.91 -38.20
CA CYS A 146 -24.85 -41.03 -37.28
C CYS A 146 -25.64 -42.27 -37.72
N SER A 147 -26.83 -42.12 -38.33
CA SER A 147 -27.56 -43.24 -38.93
C SER A 147 -26.83 -43.84 -40.13
N SER A 148 -26.26 -43.01 -41.00
CA SER A 148 -25.45 -43.46 -42.14
C SER A 148 -24.19 -44.17 -41.69
N PHE A 149 -23.43 -43.58 -40.75
CA PHE A 149 -22.25 -44.22 -40.15
C PHE A 149 -22.61 -45.52 -39.42
N GLY A 150 -23.72 -45.53 -38.68
CA GLY A 150 -24.24 -46.71 -38.00
C GLY A 150 -24.62 -47.83 -38.96
N LYS A 151 -25.20 -47.50 -40.13
CA LYS A 151 -25.48 -48.50 -41.18
C LYS A 151 -24.19 -49.00 -41.85
N CYS A 152 -23.22 -48.13 -42.13
CA CYS A 152 -21.92 -48.54 -42.67
C CYS A 152 -21.16 -49.49 -41.73
N CYS A 153 -21.18 -49.22 -40.43
CA CYS A 153 -20.48 -50.04 -39.43
C CYS A 153 -21.28 -51.27 -38.98
N GLY A 154 -22.61 -51.20 -38.95
CA GLY A 154 -23.50 -52.28 -38.49
C GLY A 154 -23.71 -53.40 -39.51
N GLN A 155 -23.42 -53.16 -40.80
CA GLN A 155 -23.52 -54.18 -41.84
C GLN A 155 -22.33 -55.18 -41.82
N ILE A 156 -21.33 -54.96 -40.97
CA ILE A 156 -20.18 -55.87 -40.78
C ILE A 156 -20.58 -56.95 -39.77
N ILE A 157 -21.22 -58.03 -40.26
CA ILE A 157 -21.55 -59.21 -39.45
C ILE A 157 -20.34 -60.13 -39.44
N ILE A 158 -19.65 -60.22 -38.31
CA ILE A 158 -18.47 -61.09 -38.13
C ILE A 158 -18.97 -62.51 -37.81
N HIS A 159 -18.96 -63.40 -38.80
CA HIS A 159 -19.19 -64.84 -38.57
C HIS A 159 -17.93 -65.45 -37.96
N LEU A 160 -17.94 -65.60 -36.63
CA LEU A 160 -16.88 -66.30 -35.91
C LEU A 160 -17.03 -67.81 -36.13
N ALA A 161 -16.23 -68.37 -37.04
CA ALA A 161 -16.11 -69.81 -37.19
C ALA A 161 -15.34 -70.37 -35.99
N THR A 162 -16.06 -70.82 -34.96
CA THR A 162 -15.49 -71.68 -33.91
C THR A 162 -15.09 -73.00 -34.57
N ASN A 163 -13.86 -73.06 -35.06
CA ASN A 163 -13.21 -74.33 -35.37
C ASN A 163 -13.03 -75.05 -34.04
N LYS A 164 -13.94 -75.99 -33.75
CA LYS A 164 -13.78 -76.94 -32.66
C LYS A 164 -12.70 -77.93 -33.09
N THR A 165 -11.44 -77.57 -32.85
CA THR A 165 -10.31 -78.47 -32.97
C THR A 165 -10.51 -79.66 -32.04
N ARG A 166 -10.26 -80.81 -32.65
CA ARG A 166 -10.50 -82.19 -32.24
C ARG A 166 -9.74 -82.61 -30.99
#